data_AF-A0A2N2AT27-F1
#
_entry.id   AF-A0A2N2AT27-F1
#
_cell.length_a   1.000
_cell.length_b   1.000
_cell.length_c   1.000
_cell.angle_alpha   90.00
_cell.angle_beta   90.00
_cell.angle_gamma   90.00
#
_symmetry.space_group_name_H-M   'P 1'
#
loop_
_entity.id
_entity.type
_entity.pdbx_description
1 polymer ?
#
loop_
_entity_poly.entity_id
_entity_poly.type
_entity_poly.pdbx_seq_one_letter_code
_entity_poly.pdbx_strand_id
1 'polypeptide(L)'
;MLLPVFASIMDLTTDKYNLDKSGIEVINIGGVAFEPFAKLFNNQDVSKNLNIRCALITDDDRAGEQGNICSRAEKAINLESDNLLVKLAQITFEYELFLKNGDTLIDIYKKDLNHIQTEIIGENIHEKAICFIEKLKQNKDKGEFSQALSVKLKEDDELRRSFKVPEYIQEAIKWVTKID
;
A
#
# COMPACT_ATOMS: atom_id res chain seq x y z
N MET A 1 4.44 -6.07 -5.15
CA MET A 1 5.20 -7.08 -4.38
C MET A 1 4.70 -7.22 -2.94
N LEU A 2 4.38 -6.14 -2.22
CA LEU A 2 3.97 -6.22 -0.81
C LEU A 2 2.52 -6.66 -0.58
N LEU A 3 1.60 -6.40 -1.51
CA LEU A 3 0.17 -6.71 -1.31
C LEU A 3 -0.12 -8.18 -0.99
N PRO A 4 0.42 -9.19 -1.71
CA PRO A 4 0.21 -10.59 -1.34
C PRO A 4 0.72 -10.93 0.07
N VAL A 5 1.84 -10.31 0.48
CA VAL A 5 2.41 -10.49 1.82
C VAL A 5 1.48 -9.89 2.89
N PHE A 6 0.98 -8.67 2.66
CA PHE A 6 0.01 -8.05 3.57
C PHE A 6 -1.28 -8.84 3.68
N ALA A 7 -1.76 -9.40 2.57
CA ALA A 7 -2.94 -10.24 2.58
C ALA A 7 -2.73 -11.51 3.43
N SER A 8 -1.55 -12.14 3.34
CA SER A 8 -1.19 -13.26 4.22
C SER A 8 -1.09 -12.86 5.69
N ILE A 9 -0.61 -11.66 6.01
CA ILE A 9 -0.54 -11.13 7.38
C ILE A 9 -1.94 -10.95 7.98
N MET A 10 -2.91 -10.53 7.17
CA MET A 10 -4.28 -10.31 7.62
C MET A 10 -5.02 -11.59 8.03
N ASP A 11 -4.56 -12.76 7.55
CA ASP A 11 -5.02 -14.07 8.03
C ASP A 11 -3.92 -15.12 7.93
N LEU A 12 -3.28 -15.40 9.06
CA LEU A 12 -2.20 -16.37 9.20
C LEU A 12 -2.69 -17.82 9.29
N THR A 13 -4.00 -18.07 9.28
CA THR A 13 -4.57 -19.35 9.72
C THR A 13 -5.46 -20.03 8.68
N THR A 14 -6.29 -19.29 7.96
CA THR A 14 -7.33 -19.88 7.09
C THR A 14 -7.16 -19.57 5.61
N ASP A 15 -6.11 -18.83 5.23
CA ASP A 15 -5.90 -18.32 3.87
C ASP A 15 -7.08 -17.50 3.31
N LYS A 16 -7.93 -16.95 4.18
CA LYS A 16 -9.13 -16.19 3.83
C LYS A 16 -8.85 -15.01 2.91
N TYR A 17 -7.69 -14.38 3.08
CA TYR A 17 -7.24 -13.22 2.31
C TYR A 17 -6.14 -13.57 1.31
N ASN A 18 -5.86 -14.85 1.07
CA ASN A 18 -4.81 -15.27 0.15
C ASN A 18 -5.19 -14.90 -1.30
N LEU A 19 -4.52 -13.88 -1.86
CA LEU A 19 -4.87 -13.31 -3.16
C LEU A 19 -4.80 -14.35 -4.29
N ASP A 20 -3.78 -15.21 -4.29
CA ASP A 20 -3.59 -16.23 -5.32
C ASP A 20 -4.72 -17.27 -5.27
N LYS A 21 -5.09 -17.74 -4.07
CA LYS A 21 -6.21 -18.69 -3.88
C LYS A 21 -7.57 -18.07 -4.21
N SER A 22 -7.70 -16.76 -4.08
CA SER A 22 -8.90 -16.00 -4.46
C SER A 22 -8.93 -15.61 -5.94
N GLY A 23 -7.90 -15.94 -6.74
CA GLY A 23 -7.84 -15.57 -8.15
C GLY A 23 -7.68 -14.06 -8.40
N ILE A 24 -7.03 -13.35 -7.48
CA ILE A 24 -6.84 -11.89 -7.53
C ILE A 24 -5.46 -11.57 -8.08
N GLU A 25 -5.41 -10.73 -9.11
CA GLU A 25 -4.18 -10.25 -9.72
C GLU A 25 -3.84 -8.83 -9.22
N VAL A 26 -2.54 -8.57 -8.96
CA VAL A 26 -2.07 -7.25 -8.52
C VAL A 26 -1.37 -6.55 -9.69
N ILE A 27 -2.04 -5.53 -10.23
CA ILE A 27 -1.54 -4.79 -11.39
C ILE A 27 -0.89 -3.48 -10.93
N ASN A 28 0.42 -3.34 -11.18
CA ASN A 28 1.11 -2.06 -11.05
C ASN A 28 0.97 -1.27 -12.37
N ILE A 29 0.26 -0.15 -12.34
CA ILE A 29 0.02 0.68 -13.53
C ILE A 29 1.17 1.64 -13.88
N GLY A 30 2.25 1.67 -13.06
CA GLY A 30 3.44 2.48 -13.33
C GLY A 30 3.21 3.99 -13.33
N GLY A 31 2.13 4.46 -12.72
CA GLY A 31 1.73 5.87 -12.73
C GLY A 31 0.40 6.11 -12.02
N VAL A 32 -0.27 7.20 -12.40
CA VAL A 32 -1.54 7.68 -11.79
C VAL A 32 -2.67 7.80 -12.81
N ALA A 33 -2.47 7.24 -14.01
CA ALA A 33 -3.44 7.24 -15.09
C ALA A 33 -4.46 6.10 -14.92
N PHE A 34 -5.31 6.23 -13.90
CA PHE A 34 -6.28 5.19 -13.54
C PHE A 34 -7.52 5.15 -14.43
N GLU A 35 -7.88 6.28 -15.06
CA GLU A 35 -9.12 6.43 -15.83
C GLU A 35 -9.32 5.37 -16.93
N PRO A 36 -8.31 4.99 -17.74
CA PRO A 36 -8.48 3.94 -18.74
C PRO A 36 -8.89 2.58 -18.14
N PHE A 37 -8.37 2.24 -16.96
CA PHE A 37 -8.70 1.00 -16.26
C PHE A 37 -10.06 1.09 -15.56
N ALA A 38 -10.36 2.24 -14.96
CA ALA A 38 -11.64 2.45 -14.29
C ALA A 38 -12.83 2.35 -15.25
N LYS A 39 -12.67 2.80 -16.50
CA LYS A 39 -13.67 2.67 -17.58
C LYS A 39 -14.10 1.24 -17.90
N LEU A 40 -13.34 0.24 -17.47
CA LEU A 40 -13.72 -1.18 -17.55
C LEU A 40 -14.80 -1.55 -16.53
N PHE A 41 -14.96 -0.76 -15.46
CA PHE A 41 -15.87 -1.01 -14.35
C PHE A 41 -16.98 0.03 -14.24
N ASN A 42 -16.74 1.26 -14.70
CA ASN A 42 -17.64 2.41 -14.51
C ASN A 42 -18.15 3.03 -15.83
N ASN A 43 -18.31 2.23 -16.89
CA ASN A 43 -18.91 2.68 -18.14
C ASN A 43 -20.37 3.10 -17.92
N GLN A 44 -20.82 4.13 -18.65
CA GLN A 44 -22.23 4.54 -18.69
C GLN A 44 -23.15 3.42 -19.21
N ASP A 45 -22.65 2.62 -20.15
CA ASP A 45 -23.31 1.39 -20.58
C ASP A 45 -22.89 0.24 -19.66
N VAL A 46 -23.73 -0.04 -18.66
CA VAL A 46 -23.50 -1.09 -17.65
C VAL A 46 -23.24 -2.46 -18.26
N SER A 47 -23.77 -2.74 -19.46
CA SER A 47 -23.53 -4.01 -20.15
C SER A 47 -22.07 -4.21 -20.60
N LYS A 48 -21.28 -3.13 -20.65
CA LYS A 48 -19.85 -3.15 -20.96
C LYS A 48 -18.96 -3.27 -19.72
N ASN A 49 -19.53 -3.16 -18.52
CA ASN A 49 -18.75 -3.23 -17.29
C ASN A 49 -18.34 -4.67 -16.98
N LEU A 50 -17.09 -4.83 -16.52
CA LEU A 50 -16.62 -6.09 -15.99
C LEU A 50 -17.37 -6.37 -14.67
N ASN A 51 -18.04 -7.52 -14.62
CA ASN A 51 -18.75 -7.96 -13.43
C ASN A 51 -17.82 -8.69 -12.45
N ILE A 52 -16.67 -8.07 -12.15
CA ILE A 52 -15.68 -8.56 -11.19
C ILE A 52 -15.25 -7.40 -10.29
N ARG A 53 -14.93 -7.68 -9.03
CA ARG A 53 -14.48 -6.67 -8.08
C ARG A 53 -13.07 -6.20 -8.40
N CYS A 54 -12.84 -4.90 -8.30
CA CYS A 54 -11.54 -4.26 -8.40
C CYS A 54 -11.35 -3.28 -7.25
N ALA A 55 -10.13 -3.22 -6.70
CA ALA A 55 -9.72 -2.17 -5.77
C ALA A 55 -8.57 -1.39 -6.39
N LEU A 56 -8.75 -0.08 -6.49
CA LEU A 56 -7.73 0.88 -6.86
C LEU A 56 -7.13 1.46 -5.59
N ILE A 57 -5.81 1.36 -5.47
CA ILE A 57 -5.07 1.91 -4.35
C ILE A 57 -4.10 2.97 -4.90
N THR A 58 -4.15 4.18 -4.37
CA THR A 58 -3.22 5.26 -4.74
C THR A 58 -2.92 6.16 -3.56
N ASP A 59 -1.85 6.93 -3.65
CA ASP A 59 -1.54 7.96 -2.67
C ASP A 59 -2.35 9.23 -2.94
N ASP A 60 -2.69 9.95 -1.87
CA ASP A 60 -3.28 11.29 -1.95
C ASP A 60 -2.23 12.35 -2.37
N ASP A 61 -0.93 12.08 -2.16
CA ASP A 61 0.17 12.97 -2.52
C ASP A 61 0.03 14.40 -1.94
N ARG A 62 -0.71 14.57 -0.83
CA ARG A 62 -0.85 15.88 -0.17
C ARG A 62 0.50 16.40 0.33
N ALA A 63 0.69 17.72 0.34
CA ALA A 63 1.89 18.37 0.85
C ALA A 63 1.92 18.42 2.40
N GLY A 64 1.92 17.25 3.03
CA GLY A 64 1.85 17.09 4.49
C GLY A 64 0.43 16.96 5.04
N GLU A 65 0.28 16.73 6.34
CA GLU A 65 -1.00 16.38 6.98
C GLU A 65 -2.13 17.40 6.74
N GLN A 66 -1.78 18.69 6.68
CA GLN A 66 -2.71 19.81 6.50
C GLN A 66 -2.90 20.19 5.02
N GLY A 67 -2.26 19.48 4.09
CA GLY A 67 -2.39 19.72 2.66
C GLY A 67 -3.76 19.28 2.13
N ASN A 68 -4.26 20.00 1.12
CA ASN A 68 -5.44 19.58 0.37
C ASN A 68 -5.14 18.30 -0.43
N ILE A 69 -6.20 17.52 -0.65
CA ILE A 69 -6.15 16.35 -1.53
C ILE A 69 -5.65 16.80 -2.91
N CYS A 70 -4.73 16.06 -3.51
CA CYS A 70 -4.26 16.45 -4.84
C CYS A 70 -5.35 16.19 -5.89
N SER A 71 -5.40 17.00 -6.96
CA SER A 71 -6.41 16.87 -8.01
C SER A 71 -6.45 15.47 -8.69
N ARG A 72 -5.34 14.71 -8.61
CA ARG A 72 -5.26 13.33 -9.10
C ARG A 72 -5.98 12.35 -8.17
N ALA A 73 -5.84 12.53 -6.87
CA ALA A 73 -6.52 11.72 -5.87
C ALA A 73 -8.03 12.00 -5.85
N GLU A 74 -8.44 13.27 -6.01
CA GLU A 74 -9.86 13.62 -6.22
C GLU A 74 -10.44 12.95 -7.47
N LYS A 75 -9.69 12.99 -8.59
CA LYS A 75 -10.10 12.29 -9.81
C LYS A 75 -10.23 10.79 -9.59
N ALA A 76 -9.30 10.18 -8.86
CA ALA A 76 -9.36 8.76 -8.55
C ALA A 76 -10.61 8.41 -7.71
N ILE A 77 -10.93 9.19 -6.68
CA ILE A 77 -12.15 9.00 -5.87
C ILE A 77 -13.39 9.02 -6.77
N ASN A 78 -13.47 9.97 -7.70
CA ASN A 78 -14.62 10.09 -8.62
C ASN A 78 -14.73 8.93 -9.63
N LEU A 79 -13.75 8.03 -9.70
CA LEU A 79 -13.84 6.82 -10.52
C LEU A 79 -14.56 5.67 -9.78
N GLU A 80 -14.70 5.74 -8.45
CA GLU A 80 -15.37 4.71 -7.65
C GLU A 80 -16.81 4.48 -8.12
N SER A 81 -17.18 3.22 -8.34
CA SER A 81 -18.51 2.83 -8.84
C SER A 81 -18.70 1.32 -8.70
N ASP A 82 -19.86 0.88 -8.21
CA ASP A 82 -20.30 -0.51 -8.12
C ASP A 82 -19.20 -1.52 -7.73
N ASN A 83 -18.52 -2.09 -8.73
CA ASN A 83 -17.48 -3.11 -8.58
C ASN A 83 -16.06 -2.56 -8.39
N LEU A 84 -15.84 -1.26 -8.60
CA LEU A 84 -14.57 -0.57 -8.43
C LEU A 84 -14.59 0.22 -7.11
N LEU A 85 -13.79 -0.23 -6.14
CA LEU A 85 -13.50 0.48 -4.90
C LEU A 85 -12.24 1.33 -5.06
N VAL A 86 -12.22 2.53 -4.50
CA VAL A 86 -11.04 3.40 -4.47
C VAL A 86 -10.59 3.64 -3.03
N LYS A 87 -9.30 3.42 -2.77
CA LYS A 87 -8.69 3.64 -1.45
C LYS A 87 -7.45 4.50 -1.57
N LEU A 88 -7.40 5.55 -0.76
CA LEU A 88 -6.29 6.49 -0.73
C LEU A 88 -5.42 6.28 0.50
N ALA A 89 -4.11 6.29 0.31
CA ALA A 89 -3.18 6.63 1.38
C ALA A 89 -3.28 8.14 1.64
N GLN A 90 -3.40 8.57 2.88
CA GLN A 90 -3.52 9.97 3.29
C GLN A 90 -2.29 10.80 2.89
N ILE A 91 -1.08 10.27 2.95
CA ILE A 91 0.14 10.99 2.51
C ILE A 91 0.86 10.21 1.43
N THR A 92 1.53 9.13 1.81
CA THR A 92 2.18 8.18 0.91
C THR A 92 2.17 6.81 1.57
N PHE A 93 2.28 5.75 0.76
CA PHE A 93 2.41 4.40 1.27
C PHE A 93 3.49 4.25 2.36
N GLU A 94 4.71 4.77 2.14
CA GLU A 94 5.81 4.59 3.09
C GLU A 94 5.57 5.33 4.41
N TYR A 95 4.91 6.49 4.35
CA TYR A 95 4.58 7.28 5.54
C TYR A 95 3.65 6.51 6.49
N GLU A 96 2.53 6.02 5.97
CA GLU A 96 1.56 5.29 6.79
C GLU A 96 2.11 3.98 7.31
N LEU A 97 2.94 3.31 6.51
CA LEU A 97 3.61 2.10 6.94
C LEU A 97 4.55 2.38 8.12
N PHE A 98 5.26 3.51 8.08
CA PHE A 98 6.17 3.94 9.14
C PHE A 98 5.43 4.31 10.42
N LEU A 99 4.31 5.04 10.32
CA LEU A 99 3.50 5.38 11.51
C LEU A 99 3.06 4.14 12.31
N LYS A 100 2.89 3.00 11.63
CA LYS A 100 2.46 1.76 12.27
C LYS A 100 3.60 0.82 12.67
N ASN A 101 4.74 0.87 11.97
CA ASN A 101 5.82 -0.13 12.07
C ASN A 101 7.23 0.50 12.13
N GLY A 102 7.37 1.75 12.56
CA GLY A 102 8.59 2.56 12.42
C GLY A 102 9.88 1.86 12.84
N ASP A 103 9.92 1.27 14.03
CA ASP A 103 11.12 0.59 14.55
C ASP A 103 11.55 -0.58 13.65
N THR A 104 10.59 -1.39 13.18
CA THR A 104 10.85 -2.47 12.21
C THR A 104 11.41 -1.92 10.90
N LEU A 105 10.80 -0.87 10.35
CA LEU A 105 11.22 -0.33 9.06
C LEU A 105 12.63 0.27 9.14
N ILE A 106 12.94 0.95 10.25
CA ILE A 106 14.30 1.45 10.52
C ILE A 106 15.28 0.29 10.62
N ASP A 107 14.94 -0.77 11.34
CA ASP A 107 15.80 -1.93 11.52
C ASP A 107 16.12 -2.62 10.19
N ILE A 108 15.12 -2.86 9.35
CA ILE A 108 15.31 -3.42 8.00
C ILE A 108 16.18 -2.48 7.15
N TYR A 109 15.89 -1.18 7.17
CA TYR A 109 16.66 -0.22 6.40
C TYR A 109 18.14 -0.18 6.79
N LYS A 110 18.43 -0.20 8.11
CA LYS A 110 19.81 -0.15 8.60
C LYS A 110 20.55 -1.47 8.42
N LYS A 111 19.90 -2.60 8.73
CA LYS A 111 20.55 -3.92 8.79
C LYS A 111 20.53 -4.62 7.44
N ASP A 112 19.37 -4.68 6.79
CA ASP A 112 19.18 -5.46 5.58
C ASP A 112 19.58 -4.69 4.31
N LEU A 113 19.48 -3.34 4.31
CA LEU A 113 19.96 -2.48 3.22
C LEU A 113 21.34 -1.84 3.51
N ASN A 114 22.01 -2.24 4.60
CA ASN A 114 23.35 -1.78 4.97
C ASN A 114 23.50 -0.26 5.18
N HIS A 115 22.42 0.42 5.57
CA HIS A 115 22.43 1.85 5.94
C HIS A 115 22.69 2.07 7.43
N ILE A 116 23.64 1.32 8.02
CA ILE A 116 23.90 1.26 9.46
C ILE A 116 24.15 2.65 10.07
N GLN A 117 24.87 3.50 9.34
CA GLN A 117 25.24 4.86 9.78
C GLN A 117 24.13 5.89 9.55
N THR A 118 23.05 5.54 8.87
CA THR A 118 21.98 6.50 8.60
C THR A 118 21.21 6.81 9.88
N GLU A 119 21.16 8.10 10.22
CA GLU A 119 20.32 8.58 11.30
C GLU A 119 18.93 8.96 10.78
N ILE A 120 17.90 8.44 11.45
CA ILE A 120 16.51 8.82 11.24
C ILE A 120 16.14 9.76 12.39
N ILE A 121 16.19 11.06 12.11
CA ILE A 121 16.00 12.13 13.09
C ILE A 121 14.56 12.63 13.10
N GLY A 122 14.10 13.12 14.25
CA GLY A 122 12.77 13.69 14.43
C GLY A 122 12.33 13.63 15.90
N GLU A 123 11.65 14.69 16.37
CA GLU A 123 11.17 14.81 17.74
C GLU A 123 9.95 13.90 18.00
N ASN A 124 9.17 13.65 16.95
CA ASN A 124 7.99 12.79 16.98
C ASN A 124 8.00 11.78 15.82
N ILE A 125 7.03 10.86 15.83
CA ILE A 125 6.94 9.79 14.83
C ILE A 125 6.74 10.31 13.40
N HIS A 126 6.04 11.43 13.23
CA HIS A 126 5.74 12.01 11.92
C HIS A 126 7.00 12.61 11.28
N GLU A 127 7.81 13.33 12.06
CA GLU A 127 9.10 13.86 11.61
C GLU A 127 10.07 12.72 11.25
N LYS A 128 10.10 11.66 12.06
CA LYS A 128 10.90 10.47 11.75
C LYS A 128 10.44 9.79 10.46
N ALA A 129 9.12 9.71 10.23
CA ALA A 129 8.56 9.15 9.00
C ALA A 129 8.98 9.99 7.77
N ILE A 130 8.89 11.32 7.87
CA ILE A 130 9.34 12.23 6.80
C ILE A 130 10.83 12.03 6.53
N CYS A 131 11.68 12.05 7.57
CA CYS A 131 13.11 11.82 7.44
C CYS A 131 13.42 10.47 6.77
N PHE A 132 12.73 9.41 7.18
CA PHE A 132 12.87 8.07 6.60
C PHE A 132 12.55 8.05 5.10
N ILE A 133 11.43 8.65 4.68
CA ILE A 133 11.04 8.73 3.27
C ILE A 133 12.05 9.52 2.45
N GLU A 134 12.58 10.61 3.00
CA GLU A 134 13.64 11.40 2.36
C GLU A 134 14.89 10.57 2.13
N LYS A 135 15.31 9.76 3.11
CA LYS A 135 16.46 8.85 2.96
C LYS A 135 16.23 7.80 1.87
N LEU A 136 15.06 7.17 1.85
CA LEU A 136 14.70 6.23 0.77
C LEU A 136 14.76 6.89 -0.61
N LYS A 137 14.29 8.14 -0.73
CA LYS A 137 14.33 8.89 -2.00
C LYS A 137 15.76 9.28 -2.39
N GLN A 138 16.55 9.81 -1.46
CA GLN A 138 17.94 10.24 -1.68
C GLN A 138 18.81 9.08 -2.17
N ASN A 139 18.65 7.90 -1.56
CA ASN A 139 19.44 6.72 -1.89
C ASN A 139 18.85 5.89 -3.05
N LYS A 140 17.63 6.22 -3.51
CA LYS A 140 16.87 5.50 -4.55
C LYS A 140 16.51 4.06 -4.16
N ASP A 141 16.35 3.80 -2.86
CA ASP A 141 16.17 2.47 -2.30
C ASP A 141 14.73 1.99 -2.25
N LYS A 142 13.73 2.77 -2.68
CA LYS A 142 12.30 2.42 -2.48
C LYS A 142 11.94 1.00 -2.95
N GLY A 143 12.45 0.61 -4.12
CA GLY A 143 12.21 -0.73 -4.68
C GLY A 143 12.91 -1.82 -3.87
N GLU A 144 14.20 -1.63 -3.58
CA GLU A 144 15.01 -2.57 -2.78
C GLU A 144 14.48 -2.72 -1.36
N PHE A 145 14.05 -1.62 -0.74
CA PHE A 145 13.43 -1.61 0.57
C PHE A 145 12.12 -2.41 0.58
N SER A 146 11.28 -2.22 -0.45
CA SER A 146 10.06 -3.02 -0.60
C SER A 146 10.36 -4.51 -0.76
N GLN A 147 11.48 -4.85 -1.41
CA GLN A 147 11.93 -6.24 -1.55
C GLN A 147 12.41 -6.81 -0.24
N ALA A 148 13.32 -6.12 0.45
CA ALA A 148 13.84 -6.54 1.75
C ALA A 148 12.72 -6.72 2.76
N LEU A 149 11.78 -5.76 2.83
CA LEU A 149 10.60 -5.87 3.68
C LEU A 149 9.75 -7.10 3.33
N SER A 150 9.52 -7.35 2.03
CA SER A 150 8.76 -8.53 1.59
C SER A 150 9.44 -9.84 1.99
N VAL A 151 10.78 -9.93 1.89
CA VAL A 151 11.55 -11.12 2.27
C VAL A 151 11.48 -11.30 3.78
N LYS A 152 11.76 -10.24 4.54
CA LYS A 152 11.75 -10.29 6.01
C LYS A 152 10.40 -10.74 6.55
N LEU A 153 9.30 -10.20 6.03
CA LEU A 153 7.95 -10.59 6.44
C LEU A 153 7.60 -12.04 6.07
N LYS A 154 8.22 -12.62 5.04
CA LYS A 154 8.02 -14.03 4.65
C LYS A 154 8.88 -15.01 5.45
N GLU A 155 9.99 -14.56 6.02
CA GLU A 155 10.93 -15.43 6.75
C GLU A 155 10.79 -15.33 8.27
N ASP A 156 10.34 -14.18 8.79
CA ASP A 156 10.24 -13.92 10.23
C ASP A 156 8.77 -13.97 10.69
N ASP A 157 8.40 -15.08 11.34
CA ASP A 157 7.04 -15.32 11.82
C ASP A 157 6.62 -14.38 12.97
N GLU A 158 7.55 -14.04 13.87
CA GLU A 158 7.29 -13.13 15.00
C GLU A 158 7.07 -11.71 14.49
N LEU A 159 7.88 -11.29 13.52
CA LEU A 159 7.66 -10.03 12.83
C LEU A 159 6.31 -10.03 12.12
N ARG A 160 5.99 -11.11 11.39
CA ARG A 160 4.72 -11.23 10.65
C ARG A 160 3.50 -11.07 11.56
N ARG A 161 3.54 -11.65 12.76
CA ARG A 161 2.45 -11.58 13.75
C ARG A 161 2.27 -10.19 14.36
N SER A 162 3.35 -9.43 14.48
CA SER A 162 3.34 -8.09 15.10
C SER A 162 3.20 -6.95 14.07
N PHE A 163 3.42 -7.23 12.78
CA PHE A 163 3.35 -6.25 11.71
C PHE A 163 1.92 -5.75 11.46
N LYS A 164 1.78 -4.42 11.35
CA LYS A 164 0.49 -3.75 11.18
C LYS A 164 0.33 -3.26 9.74
N VAL A 165 -0.60 -3.88 9.01
CA VAL A 165 -0.98 -3.46 7.65
C VAL A 165 -1.82 -2.17 7.70
N PRO A 166 -1.57 -1.15 6.86
CA PRO A 166 -2.40 0.05 6.79
C PRO A 166 -3.89 -0.22 6.51
N GLU A 167 -4.80 0.53 7.13
CA GLU A 167 -6.25 0.23 7.06
C GLU A 167 -6.79 0.26 5.63
N TYR A 168 -6.40 1.26 4.83
CA TYR A 168 -6.87 1.40 3.45
C TYR A 168 -6.49 0.20 2.56
N ILE A 169 -5.33 -0.42 2.82
CA ILE A 169 -4.88 -1.65 2.17
C ILE A 169 -5.72 -2.84 2.67
N GLN A 170 -5.98 -2.93 3.97
CA GLN A 170 -6.83 -4.01 4.51
C GLN A 170 -8.24 -3.97 3.92
N GLU A 171 -8.82 -2.78 3.79
CA GLU A 171 -10.14 -2.58 3.19
C GLU A 171 -10.15 -2.99 1.71
N ALA A 172 -9.13 -2.59 0.95
CA ALA A 172 -8.98 -2.99 -0.45
C ALA A 172 -8.89 -4.51 -0.59
N ILE A 173 -8.05 -5.18 0.21
CA ILE A 173 -7.92 -6.65 0.21
C ILE A 173 -9.25 -7.31 0.56
N LYS A 174 -9.91 -6.88 1.66
CA LYS A 174 -11.21 -7.41 2.07
C LYS A 174 -12.27 -7.27 0.98
N TRP A 175 -12.25 -6.17 0.23
CA TRP A 175 -13.18 -5.94 -0.88
C TRP A 175 -13.02 -6.97 -1.99
N VAL A 176 -11.79 -7.15 -2.48
CA VAL A 176 -11.54 -8.06 -3.61
C VAL A 176 -11.60 -9.55 -3.22
N THR A 177 -11.38 -9.90 -1.95
CA THR A 177 -11.46 -11.28 -1.46
C THR A 177 -12.84 -11.68 -0.93
N LYS A 178 -13.82 -10.76 -0.87
CA LYS A 178 -15.17 -11.14 -0.46
C LYS A 178 -15.72 -12.13 -1.48
N ILE A 179 -16.00 -13.34 -1.00
CA ILE A 179 -16.83 -14.32 -1.69
C ILE A 179 -18.25 -14.05 -1.20
N ASP A 180 -19.13 -13.64 -2.12
CA ASP A 180 -20.58 -13.56 -1.87
C ASP A 180 -21.22 -14.95 -1.95
#